data_AF-A0A8T0UFW1-F1
#
_entry.id   AF-A0A8T0UFW1-F1
#
_cell.length_a   1.000
_cell.length_b   1.000
_cell.length_c   1.000
_cell.angle_alpha   90.00
_cell.angle_beta   90.00
_cell.angle_gamma   90.00
#
_symmetry.space_group_name_H-M   'P 1'
#
loop_
_entity.id
_entity.type
_entity.pdbx_description
1 polymer ?
#
loop_
_entity_poly.entity_id
_entity_poly.type
_entity_poly.pdbx_seq_one_letter_code
_entity_poly.pdbx_strand_id
1 'polypeptide(L)'
;MLKYTGDQAQLQAFINFKDGPYSGGNCMTIKGSLQQNIIFSEQLFNGRLGMEDRSIHLFYSVRADGSSALGLSLDLSSNDQSISILVAEDIATFTRKKQNHKYGAYVKADKAEPHAPDNQDWFLYKATVHSSAGYKLTGINIVCTLKIAGKMSPETEDRITGVNADGSSPYHASLGHISIQKLDANTEFRPAGSWVTKGEYISWSNSSITTKHVSLKLSWKLKTPDQPSFRKYNIYVEESMADPNAKASRNYLGVASVDAFYISGLEVTSGVSGFNFIIQACAHDGSWQKLEECPEFFLDLVHSEV
;
A
#
# COMPACT_ATOMS: atom_id res chain seq x y z
N MET A 1 12.54 -16.01 8.41
CA MET A 1 13.48 -17.15 8.29
C MET A 1 14.09 -17.04 6.90
N LEU A 2 15.32 -16.55 6.79
CA LEU A 2 16.02 -16.35 5.51
C LEU A 2 16.27 -17.71 4.85
N LYS A 3 15.58 -18.01 3.74
CA LYS A 3 15.94 -19.15 2.89
C LYS A 3 17.16 -18.73 2.06
N TYR A 4 18.31 -19.32 2.37
CA TYR A 4 19.55 -19.17 1.63
C TYR A 4 19.37 -19.76 0.21
N THR A 5 18.96 -18.93 -0.75
CA THR A 5 19.20 -19.22 -2.16
C THR A 5 20.69 -19.00 -2.39
N GLY A 6 21.43 -20.03 -2.80
CA GLY A 6 22.90 -19.99 -2.95
C GLY A 6 23.44 -18.86 -3.83
N ASP A 7 24.74 -18.89 -4.12
CA ASP A 7 25.61 -17.85 -4.72
C ASP A 7 25.09 -17.03 -5.94
N GLN A 8 23.92 -17.36 -6.49
CA GLN A 8 23.27 -16.68 -7.61
C GLN A 8 22.38 -15.48 -7.19
N ALA A 9 21.94 -15.42 -5.94
CA ALA A 9 21.10 -14.33 -5.42
C ALA A 9 21.49 -13.98 -3.97
N GLN A 10 22.01 -12.77 -3.77
CA GLN A 10 22.26 -12.22 -2.43
C GLN A 10 21.27 -11.09 -2.19
N LEU A 11 19.99 -11.45 -2.10
CA LEU A 11 18.90 -10.52 -1.80
C LEU A 11 18.52 -10.57 -0.33
N GLN A 12 18.20 -9.40 0.21
CA GLN A 12 17.64 -9.24 1.54
C GLN A 12 16.27 -8.59 1.42
N ALA A 13 15.25 -9.24 1.98
CA ALA A 13 13.93 -8.67 2.18
C ALA A 13 13.82 -8.12 3.61
N PHE A 14 13.45 -6.86 3.76
CA PHE A 14 13.31 -6.20 5.05
C PHE A 14 12.21 -5.15 5.04
N ILE A 15 11.71 -4.80 6.23
CA ILE A 15 10.75 -3.71 6.40
C ILE A 15 11.51 -2.38 6.40
N ASN A 16 11.14 -1.50 5.48
CA ASN A 16 11.77 -0.19 5.31
C ASN A 16 10.84 0.91 5.82
N PHE A 17 11.34 1.65 6.81
CA PHE A 17 10.67 2.79 7.44
C PHE A 17 11.21 4.14 6.97
N LYS A 18 12.25 4.16 6.13
CA LYS A 18 12.95 5.38 5.70
C LYS A 18 12.37 5.94 4.42
N ASP A 19 12.05 5.07 3.47
CA ASP A 19 11.55 5.51 2.18
C ASP A 19 10.05 5.79 2.24
N GLY A 20 9.57 6.70 1.39
CA GLY A 20 8.13 7.01 1.27
C GLY A 20 7.32 5.74 0.99
N PRO A 21 6.50 5.26 1.96
CA PRO A 21 5.71 4.04 1.78
C PRO A 21 4.52 4.30 0.86
N TYR A 22 3.97 3.25 0.26
CA TYR A 22 2.72 3.40 -0.52
C TYR A 22 1.54 3.81 0.38
N SER A 23 1.46 3.25 1.58
CA SER A 23 0.44 3.59 2.56
C SER A 23 0.97 3.27 3.96
N GLY A 24 0.58 4.08 4.95
CA GLY A 24 1.02 3.90 6.34
C GLY A 24 2.46 4.36 6.56
N GLY A 25 3.21 3.63 7.38
CA GLY A 25 4.55 4.04 7.84
C GLY A 25 5.72 3.20 7.35
N ASN A 26 5.48 2.20 6.48
CA ASN A 26 6.55 1.35 5.95
C ASN A 26 6.16 0.65 4.63
N CYS A 27 7.15 0.01 4.02
CA CYS A 27 6.96 -0.94 2.94
C CYS A 27 7.95 -2.10 3.09
N MET A 28 7.76 -3.16 2.31
CA MET A 28 8.76 -4.23 2.23
C MET A 28 9.72 -3.91 1.08
N THR A 29 11.02 -3.83 1.36
CA THR A 29 12.07 -3.58 0.36
C THR A 29 12.93 -4.83 0.19
N ILE A 30 13.27 -5.12 -1.06
CA ILE A 30 14.15 -6.21 -1.47
C ILE A 30 15.34 -5.57 -2.17
N LYS A 31 16.52 -5.78 -1.62
CA LYS A 31 17.77 -5.17 -2.09
C LYS A 31 18.91 -6.17 -2.09
N GLY A 32 19.83 -6.05 -3.02
CA GLY A 32 21.07 -6.81 -3.04
C GLY A 32 21.63 -7.00 -4.44
N SER A 33 22.25 -8.14 -4.69
CA SER A 33 22.70 -8.54 -6.02
C SER A 33 21.93 -9.74 -6.54
N LEU A 34 21.60 -9.71 -7.84
CA LEU A 34 20.89 -10.78 -8.52
C LEU A 34 21.57 -11.10 -9.85
N GLN A 35 21.74 -12.38 -10.18
CA GLN A 35 22.19 -12.77 -11.52
C GLN A 35 21.13 -12.45 -12.58
N GLN A 36 21.56 -12.11 -13.81
CA GLN A 36 20.65 -11.68 -14.87
C GLN A 36 19.63 -12.73 -15.27
N ASN A 37 19.97 -14.01 -15.29
CA ASN A 37 19.13 -15.07 -15.86
C ASN A 37 18.41 -15.93 -14.81
N ILE A 38 18.10 -15.35 -13.64
CA ILE A 38 17.41 -16.04 -12.56
C ILE A 38 16.14 -15.34 -12.08
N ILE A 39 15.24 -16.13 -11.50
CA ILE A 39 14.11 -15.62 -10.70
C ILE A 39 14.37 -15.99 -9.25
N PHE A 40 14.40 -14.97 -8.38
CA PHE A 40 14.31 -15.14 -6.94
C PHE A 40 12.84 -15.14 -6.51
N SER A 41 12.49 -15.97 -5.54
CA SER A 41 11.13 -16.04 -5.00
C SER A 41 11.17 -16.29 -3.49
N GLU A 42 10.34 -15.57 -2.75
CA GLU A 42 10.18 -15.75 -1.31
C GLU A 42 8.71 -15.68 -0.91
N GLN A 43 8.29 -16.62 -0.05
CA GLN A 43 6.91 -16.70 0.39
C GLN A 43 6.63 -15.63 1.46
N LEU A 44 5.64 -14.77 1.20
CA LEU A 44 5.21 -13.73 2.13
C LEU A 44 4.06 -14.19 3.02
N PHE A 45 3.08 -14.90 2.42
CA PHE A 45 1.87 -15.32 3.11
C PHE A 45 1.57 -16.79 2.88
N ASN A 46 1.07 -17.42 3.94
CA ASN A 46 0.37 -18.70 3.86
C ASN A 46 -1.13 -18.42 3.85
N GLY A 47 -1.81 -18.92 2.82
CA GLY A 47 -3.24 -18.72 2.60
C GLY A 47 -4.05 -20.01 2.83
N ARG A 48 -5.36 -19.83 3.03
CA ARG A 48 -6.38 -20.88 2.91
C ARG A 48 -7.64 -20.32 2.25
N LEU A 49 -7.46 -19.45 1.25
CA LEU A 49 -8.55 -18.76 0.59
C LEU A 49 -9.13 -19.64 -0.51
N GLY A 50 -10.41 -20.00 -0.41
CA GLY A 50 -11.10 -20.78 -1.44
C GLY A 50 -11.35 -19.97 -2.71
N MET A 51 -11.09 -20.56 -3.88
CA MET A 51 -11.33 -19.95 -5.20
C MET A 51 -12.74 -20.28 -5.71
N GLU A 52 -13.76 -20.16 -4.86
CA GLU A 52 -15.14 -20.58 -5.14
C GLU A 52 -15.74 -19.80 -6.32
N ASP A 53 -15.48 -18.50 -6.38
CA ASP A 53 -15.94 -17.59 -7.44
C ASP A 53 -15.14 -17.72 -8.74
N ARG A 54 -14.23 -18.70 -8.83
CA ARG A 54 -13.37 -19.03 -9.99
C ARG A 54 -12.45 -17.92 -10.47
N SER A 55 -12.50 -16.74 -9.87
CA SER A 55 -11.55 -15.66 -10.09
C SER A 55 -11.32 -14.86 -8.83
N ILE A 56 -10.12 -14.30 -8.72
CA ILE A 56 -9.80 -13.27 -7.73
C ILE A 56 -9.21 -12.06 -8.43
N HIS A 57 -9.49 -10.87 -7.89
CA HIS A 57 -8.88 -9.63 -8.35
C HIS A 57 -7.76 -9.27 -7.40
N LEU A 58 -6.53 -9.38 -7.91
CA LEU A 58 -5.31 -9.06 -7.18
C LEU A 58 -4.91 -7.63 -7.49
N PHE A 59 -4.61 -6.86 -6.44
CA PHE A 59 -3.99 -5.56 -6.55
C PHE A 59 -2.68 -5.56 -5.78
N TYR A 60 -1.64 -4.93 -6.31
CA TYR A 60 -0.38 -4.76 -5.59
C TYR A 60 0.35 -3.51 -6.05
N SER A 61 1.07 -2.86 -5.14
CA SER A 61 1.83 -1.64 -5.45
C SER A 61 3.33 -1.85 -5.39
N VAL A 62 4.03 -1.35 -6.40
CA VAL A 62 5.46 -1.58 -6.60
C VAL A 62 6.18 -0.26 -6.85
N ARG A 63 7.35 -0.11 -6.24
CA ARG A 63 8.37 0.87 -6.63
C ARG A 63 9.65 0.10 -6.92
N ALA A 64 10.20 0.22 -8.12
CA ALA A 64 11.39 -0.52 -8.52
C ALA A 64 12.32 0.34 -9.36
N ASP A 65 13.62 0.09 -9.22
CA ASP A 65 14.63 0.73 -10.05
C ASP A 65 14.46 0.30 -11.52
N GLY A 66 15.00 1.09 -12.47
CA GLY A 66 14.80 0.87 -13.90
C GLY A 66 15.22 -0.51 -14.42
N SER A 67 16.18 -1.16 -13.77
CA SER A 67 16.68 -2.51 -14.09
C SER A 67 15.98 -3.64 -13.33
N SER A 68 15.17 -3.32 -12.31
CA SER A 68 14.55 -4.30 -11.42
C SER A 68 13.10 -4.58 -11.83
N ALA A 69 12.72 -5.85 -11.84
CA ALA A 69 11.34 -6.29 -12.00
C ALA A 69 10.87 -7.04 -10.75
N LEU A 70 9.62 -6.78 -10.37
CA LEU A 70 8.95 -7.38 -9.23
C LEU A 70 7.55 -7.80 -9.66
N GLY A 71 7.16 -9.01 -9.31
CA GLY A 71 5.82 -9.53 -9.45
C GLY A 71 5.42 -10.36 -8.23
N LEU A 72 4.30 -11.06 -8.36
CA LEU A 72 3.83 -12.02 -7.36
C LEU A 72 3.72 -13.41 -7.97
N SER A 73 3.88 -14.46 -7.17
CA SER A 73 3.44 -15.81 -7.52
C SER A 73 2.38 -16.28 -6.53
N LEU A 74 1.26 -16.72 -7.07
CA LEU A 74 0.15 -17.28 -6.32
C LEU A 74 0.23 -18.79 -6.40
N ASP A 75 0.39 -19.45 -5.26
CA ASP A 75 0.38 -20.90 -5.18
C ASP A 75 -1.05 -21.36 -4.88
N LEU A 76 -1.60 -22.19 -5.77
CA LEU A 76 -2.92 -22.76 -5.63
C LEU A 76 -2.81 -24.28 -5.50
N SER A 77 -3.60 -24.85 -4.60
CA SER A 77 -3.69 -26.30 -4.43
C SER A 77 -5.14 -26.78 -4.43
N SER A 78 -5.38 -27.90 -5.09
CA SER A 78 -6.54 -28.78 -4.88
C SER A 78 -6.09 -30.04 -4.14
N ASN A 79 -6.97 -31.04 -3.98
CA ASN A 79 -6.62 -32.28 -3.28
C ASN A 79 -5.49 -33.06 -3.98
N ASP A 80 -5.42 -32.99 -5.32
CA ASP A 80 -4.54 -33.85 -6.11
C ASP A 80 -3.47 -33.06 -6.89
N GLN A 81 -3.56 -31.73 -6.92
CA GLN A 81 -2.72 -30.89 -7.79
C GLN A 81 -2.34 -29.57 -7.13
N SER A 82 -1.13 -29.10 -7.41
CA SER A 82 -0.65 -27.76 -7.04
C SER A 82 -0.12 -27.04 -8.27
N ILE A 83 -0.43 -25.76 -8.40
CA ILE A 83 0.03 -24.90 -9.49
C ILE A 83 0.44 -23.54 -8.93
N SER A 84 1.56 -23.00 -9.43
CA SER A 84 1.97 -21.62 -9.18
C SER A 84 1.68 -20.76 -10.40
N ILE A 85 0.98 -19.64 -10.19
CA ILE A 85 0.64 -18.67 -11.22
C ILE A 85 1.47 -17.41 -10.99
N LEU A 86 2.30 -17.04 -11.97
CA LEU A 86 3.09 -15.81 -11.91
C LEU A 86 2.26 -14.63 -12.42
N VAL A 87 2.21 -13.56 -11.63
CA VAL A 87 1.52 -12.31 -11.92
C VAL A 87 2.55 -11.18 -11.98
N ALA A 88 2.68 -10.53 -13.13
CA ALA A 88 3.58 -9.39 -13.30
C ALA A 88 3.14 -8.48 -14.45
N GLU A 89 3.61 -7.23 -14.44
CA GLU A 89 3.36 -6.27 -15.53
C GLU A 89 4.06 -6.69 -16.83
N ASP A 90 5.36 -7.00 -16.75
CA ASP A 90 6.15 -7.52 -17.87
C ASP A 90 6.41 -9.02 -17.73
N ILE A 91 5.49 -9.83 -18.26
CA ILE A 91 5.62 -11.29 -18.30
C ILE A 91 6.82 -11.75 -19.13
N ALA A 92 7.20 -11.01 -20.18
CA ALA A 92 8.30 -11.40 -21.05
C ALA A 92 9.66 -11.38 -20.31
N THR A 93 9.82 -10.46 -19.37
CA THR A 93 10.99 -10.43 -18.49
C THR A 93 11.11 -11.72 -17.67
N PHE A 94 10.01 -12.30 -17.18
CA PHE A 94 10.05 -13.53 -16.37
C PHE A 94 10.13 -14.81 -17.21
N THR A 95 9.43 -14.89 -18.34
CA THR A 95 9.42 -16.10 -19.19
C THR A 95 10.75 -16.41 -19.85
N ARG A 96 11.67 -15.43 -19.95
CA ARG A 96 13.02 -15.64 -20.49
C ARG A 96 14.03 -16.21 -19.49
N LYS A 97 13.64 -16.37 -18.22
CA LYS A 97 14.54 -16.82 -17.15
C LYS A 97 14.58 -18.34 -17.05
N LYS A 98 15.71 -18.89 -16.60
CA LYS A 98 15.91 -20.35 -16.46
C LYS A 98 14.81 -21.05 -15.64
N GLN A 99 14.25 -20.38 -14.63
CA GLN A 99 13.24 -20.91 -13.71
C GLN A 99 11.80 -20.70 -14.19
N ASN A 100 11.56 -20.30 -15.45
CA ASN A 100 10.21 -20.10 -16.00
C ASN A 100 9.31 -21.35 -15.87
N HIS A 101 9.88 -22.55 -15.98
CA HIS A 101 9.19 -23.83 -15.96
C HIS A 101 8.58 -24.17 -14.60
N LYS A 102 8.90 -23.39 -13.55
CA LYS A 102 8.30 -23.55 -12.21
C LYS A 102 6.85 -23.06 -12.16
N TYR A 103 6.43 -22.21 -13.09
CA TYR A 103 5.11 -21.61 -13.11
C TYR A 103 4.25 -22.31 -14.15
N GLY A 104 3.06 -22.75 -13.75
CA GLY A 104 2.11 -23.42 -14.65
C GLY A 104 1.30 -22.44 -15.50
N ALA A 105 1.21 -21.18 -15.07
CA ALA A 105 0.54 -20.12 -15.82
C ALA A 105 1.14 -18.74 -15.52
N TYR A 106 0.85 -17.80 -16.43
CA TYR A 106 1.30 -16.42 -16.37
C TYR A 106 0.10 -15.49 -16.58
N VAL A 107 -0.04 -14.48 -15.73
CA VAL A 107 -1.12 -13.48 -15.81
C VAL A 107 -0.49 -12.10 -15.86
N LYS A 108 -0.74 -11.36 -16.94
CA LYS A 108 -0.32 -9.97 -17.05
C LYS A 108 -1.11 -9.11 -16.06
N ALA A 109 -0.40 -8.25 -15.33
CA ALA A 109 -1.01 -7.23 -14.50
C ALA A 109 -1.03 -5.89 -15.23
N ASP A 110 -2.19 -5.25 -15.26
CA ASP A 110 -2.37 -3.94 -15.87
C ASP A 110 -2.13 -2.84 -14.85
N LYS A 111 -1.55 -1.72 -15.30
CA LYS A 111 -1.39 -0.55 -14.45
C LYS A 111 -2.78 0.03 -14.13
N ALA A 112 -3.06 0.26 -12.86
CA ALA A 112 -4.26 0.90 -12.37
C ALA A 112 -3.95 2.31 -11.88
N GLU A 113 -4.95 3.19 -11.89
CA GLU A 113 -4.83 4.52 -11.28
C GLU A 113 -4.58 4.38 -9.78
N PRO A 114 -3.54 5.01 -9.21
CA PRO A 114 -3.30 4.97 -7.79
C PRO A 114 -4.46 5.63 -7.04
N HIS A 115 -4.85 5.05 -5.91
CA HIS A 115 -5.89 5.64 -5.06
C HIS A 115 -5.42 6.92 -4.31
N ALA A 116 -4.10 7.22 -4.30
CA ALA A 116 -3.51 8.34 -3.56
C ALA A 116 -2.75 9.28 -4.52
N PRO A 117 -3.01 10.60 -4.50
CA PRO A 117 -2.36 11.59 -5.38
C PRO A 117 -0.85 11.76 -5.17
N ASP A 118 -0.34 11.46 -3.98
CA ASP A 118 1.02 11.86 -3.56
C ASP A 118 2.09 10.77 -3.72
N ASN A 119 1.75 9.62 -4.32
CA ASN A 119 2.65 8.48 -4.48
C ASN A 119 3.26 8.41 -5.89
N GLN A 120 3.92 9.49 -6.33
CA GLN A 120 4.37 9.64 -7.73
C GLN A 120 5.33 8.54 -8.22
N ASP A 121 6.08 7.89 -7.31
CA ASP A 121 7.03 6.82 -7.65
C ASP A 121 6.47 5.39 -7.49
N TRP A 122 5.21 5.24 -7.10
CA TRP A 122 4.56 3.94 -6.92
C TRP A 122 3.63 3.60 -8.07
N PHE A 123 3.73 2.37 -8.57
CA PHE A 123 2.82 1.83 -9.57
C PHE A 123 1.85 0.85 -8.92
N LEU A 124 0.55 1.10 -9.04
CA LEU A 124 -0.49 0.14 -8.67
C LEU A 124 -0.77 -0.76 -9.86
N TYR A 125 -0.75 -2.08 -9.64
CA TYR A 125 -1.06 -3.08 -10.62
C TYR A 125 -2.32 -3.85 -10.22
N LYS A 126 -3.13 -4.20 -11.22
CA LYS A 126 -4.34 -5.01 -11.08
C LYS A 126 -4.24 -6.23 -12.01
N ALA A 127 -4.59 -7.40 -11.49
CA ALA A 127 -4.69 -8.62 -12.28
C ALA A 127 -5.94 -9.40 -11.88
N THR A 128 -6.54 -10.09 -12.85
CA THR A 128 -7.61 -11.06 -12.60
C THR A 128 -7.04 -12.44 -12.79
N VAL A 129 -7.03 -13.24 -11.73
CA VAL A 129 -6.49 -14.60 -11.75
C VAL A 129 -7.65 -15.58 -11.71
N HIS A 130 -7.80 -16.35 -12.79
CA HIS A 130 -8.81 -17.38 -12.89
C HIS A 130 -8.30 -18.71 -12.35
N SER A 131 -9.18 -19.47 -11.70
CA SER A 131 -8.90 -20.81 -11.21
C SER A 131 -10.11 -21.72 -11.32
N SER A 132 -9.87 -23.02 -11.32
CA SER A 132 -10.94 -24.02 -11.31
C SER A 132 -11.58 -24.11 -9.93
N ALA A 133 -12.86 -24.47 -9.89
CA ALA A 133 -13.54 -24.73 -8.63
C ALA A 133 -12.80 -25.82 -7.82
N GLY A 134 -12.70 -25.62 -6.51
CA GLY A 134 -12.02 -26.56 -5.59
C GLY A 134 -10.55 -26.25 -5.32
N TYR A 135 -9.93 -25.34 -6.06
CA TYR A 135 -8.60 -24.82 -5.70
C TYR A 135 -8.68 -23.84 -4.52
N LYS A 136 -7.61 -23.82 -3.73
CA LYS A 136 -7.39 -22.87 -2.65
C LYS A 136 -6.07 -22.16 -2.87
N LEU A 137 -6.04 -20.85 -2.68
CA LEU A 137 -4.81 -20.07 -2.61
C LEU A 137 -4.10 -20.39 -1.29
N THR A 138 -2.93 -21.01 -1.38
CA THR A 138 -2.11 -21.47 -0.25
C THR A 138 -0.86 -20.65 -0.02
N GLY A 139 -0.38 -19.94 -1.04
CA GLY A 139 0.84 -19.14 -0.94
C GLY A 139 0.75 -17.87 -1.76
N ILE A 140 1.25 -16.78 -1.19
CA ILE A 140 1.57 -15.55 -1.95
C ILE A 140 3.06 -15.32 -1.77
N ASN A 141 3.77 -15.34 -2.89
CA ASN A 141 5.21 -15.17 -2.94
C ASN A 141 5.53 -13.88 -3.69
N ILE A 142 6.58 -13.19 -3.25
CA ILE A 142 7.21 -12.18 -4.08
C ILE A 142 8.12 -12.86 -5.10
N VAL A 143 8.13 -12.37 -6.33
CA VAL A 143 9.09 -12.82 -7.36
C VAL A 143 9.90 -11.64 -7.89
N CYS A 144 11.20 -11.82 -7.95
CA CYS A 144 12.19 -10.79 -8.28
C CYS A 144 13.08 -11.26 -9.43
N THR A 145 13.31 -10.39 -10.41
CA THR A 145 14.27 -10.63 -11.50
C THR A 145 14.82 -9.30 -12.02
N LEU A 146 15.98 -9.34 -12.68
CA LEU A 146 16.46 -8.19 -13.46
C LEU A 146 15.73 -8.15 -14.81
N LYS A 147 15.35 -6.95 -15.25
CA LYS A 147 14.90 -6.67 -16.62
C LYS A 147 16.07 -6.88 -17.57
N ILE A 148 15.78 -7.43 -18.74
CA ILE A 148 16.82 -7.67 -19.76
C ILE A 148 16.93 -6.41 -20.61
N ALA A 149 18.12 -5.81 -20.68
CA ALA A 149 18.42 -4.84 -21.73
C ALA A 149 18.83 -5.63 -22.98
N GLY A 150 18.10 -5.48 -24.09
CA GLY A 150 18.46 -6.07 -25.39
C GLY A 150 17.90 -7.46 -25.70
N LYS A 151 18.09 -7.88 -26.96
CA LYS A 151 17.72 -9.22 -27.46
C LYS A 151 18.82 -10.21 -27.06
N MET A 152 18.57 -11.05 -26.05
CA MET A 152 19.38 -12.24 -25.85
C MET A 152 19.21 -13.16 -27.07
N SER A 153 20.24 -13.26 -27.91
CA SER A 153 20.43 -14.44 -28.73
C SER A 153 20.82 -15.61 -27.81
N PRO A 154 20.58 -16.87 -28.17
CA PRO A 154 21.03 -18.01 -27.37
C PRO A 154 22.57 -18.09 -27.22
N GLU A 155 23.31 -17.26 -27.96
CA GLU A 155 24.77 -17.37 -28.13
C GLU A 155 25.56 -16.15 -27.67
N THR A 156 24.91 -15.05 -27.25
CA THR A 156 25.62 -13.87 -26.77
C THR A 156 24.90 -13.22 -25.60
N GLU A 157 25.51 -13.30 -24.42
CA GLU A 157 25.17 -12.48 -23.25
C GLU A 157 25.45 -11.00 -23.60
N ASP A 158 24.46 -10.31 -24.16
CA ASP A 158 24.51 -8.87 -24.30
C ASP A 158 24.53 -8.26 -22.90
N ARG A 159 25.73 -7.84 -22.50
CA ARG A 159 26.04 -7.33 -21.17
C ARG A 159 25.32 -6.01 -20.94
N ILE A 160 24.42 -5.99 -19.95
CA ILE A 160 24.06 -4.73 -19.28
C ILE A 160 25.36 -4.10 -18.77
N THR A 161 25.53 -2.79 -18.98
CA THR A 161 26.63 -2.03 -18.39
C THR A 161 26.48 -2.02 -16.86
N GLY A 162 27.51 -2.49 -16.13
CA GLY A 162 27.49 -2.59 -14.66
C GLY A 162 27.30 -4.00 -14.10
N VAL A 163 27.48 -5.04 -14.92
CA VAL A 163 27.50 -6.44 -14.47
C VAL A 163 28.83 -6.76 -13.78
N ASN A 164 28.75 -7.33 -12.58
CA ASN A 164 29.90 -7.81 -11.83
C ASN A 164 30.56 -9.01 -12.54
N ALA A 165 31.79 -9.36 -12.15
CA ALA A 165 32.53 -10.48 -12.74
C ALA A 165 31.79 -11.83 -12.67
N ASP A 166 30.82 -11.96 -11.76
CA ASP A 166 29.96 -13.14 -11.54
C ASP A 166 28.62 -13.10 -12.29
N GLY A 167 28.39 -12.10 -13.15
CA GLY A 167 27.12 -11.96 -13.88
C GLY A 167 25.98 -11.31 -13.07
N SER A 168 26.25 -10.83 -11.84
CA SER A 168 25.26 -10.18 -10.99
C SER A 168 25.15 -8.68 -11.25
N SER A 169 23.97 -8.11 -10.97
CA SER A 169 23.77 -6.66 -10.96
C SER A 169 22.97 -6.24 -9.72
N PRO A 170 23.07 -4.97 -9.29
CA PRO A 170 22.26 -4.45 -8.20
C PRO A 170 20.77 -4.61 -8.49
N TYR A 171 20.05 -5.11 -7.49
CA TYR A 171 18.60 -5.23 -7.50
C TYR A 171 18.03 -4.37 -6.38
N HIS A 172 16.96 -3.64 -6.69
CA HIS A 172 16.24 -2.84 -5.71
C HIS A 172 14.78 -2.64 -6.13
N ALA A 173 13.87 -3.16 -5.31
CA ALA A 173 12.44 -2.97 -5.48
C ALA A 173 11.72 -3.01 -4.13
N SER A 174 10.57 -2.38 -4.04
CA SER A 174 9.73 -2.32 -2.87
C SER A 174 8.29 -2.70 -3.21
N LEU A 175 7.65 -3.43 -2.31
CA LEU A 175 6.25 -3.83 -2.34
C LEU A 175 5.52 -3.09 -1.23
N GLY A 176 4.52 -2.29 -1.59
CA GLY A 176 3.83 -1.39 -0.66
C GLY A 176 2.49 -1.93 -0.17
N HIS A 177 1.76 -2.61 -1.04
CA HIS A 177 0.41 -3.09 -0.78
C HIS A 177 0.14 -4.37 -1.56
N ILE A 178 -0.68 -5.26 -1.00
CA ILE A 178 -1.32 -6.37 -1.68
C ILE A 178 -2.77 -6.41 -1.19
N SER A 179 -3.74 -6.48 -2.09
CA SER A 179 -5.12 -6.84 -1.75
C SER A 179 -5.67 -7.88 -2.71
N ILE A 180 -6.59 -8.70 -2.20
CA ILE A 180 -7.40 -9.62 -2.97
C ILE A 180 -8.85 -9.22 -2.75
N GLN A 181 -9.54 -8.88 -3.83
CA GLN A 181 -10.90 -8.34 -3.79
C GLN A 181 -11.86 -9.21 -4.61
N LYS A 182 -13.14 -9.21 -4.19
CA LYS A 182 -14.27 -9.66 -5.00
C LYS A 182 -14.86 -8.40 -5.67
N LEU A 183 -14.91 -8.36 -7.01
CA LEU A 183 -15.30 -7.14 -7.74
C LEU A 183 -16.77 -6.74 -7.50
N ASP A 184 -17.62 -7.68 -7.11
CA ASP A 184 -19.06 -7.46 -6.95
C ASP A 184 -19.43 -6.64 -5.70
N ALA A 185 -18.46 -6.33 -4.84
CA ALA A 185 -18.65 -5.50 -3.66
C ALA A 185 -18.00 -4.12 -3.90
N ASN A 186 -18.68 -3.23 -4.62
CA ASN A 186 -18.33 -1.82 -4.55
C ASN A 186 -18.55 -1.36 -3.11
N THR A 187 -17.47 -1.07 -2.38
CA THR A 187 -17.63 -0.50 -1.04
C THR A 187 -18.23 0.89 -1.15
N GLU A 188 -19.45 1.06 -0.66
CA GLU A 188 -20.11 2.36 -0.58
C GLU A 188 -19.63 3.12 0.65
N PHE A 189 -18.94 4.24 0.42
CA PHE A 189 -18.59 5.18 1.48
C PHE A 189 -19.77 6.09 1.81
N ARG A 190 -19.97 6.35 3.10
CA ARG A 190 -21.06 7.19 3.59
C ARG A 190 -20.68 8.66 3.48
N PRO A 191 -21.51 9.52 2.86
CA PRO A 191 -21.18 10.94 2.74
C PRO A 191 -21.09 11.59 4.11
N ALA A 192 -20.30 12.66 4.23
CA ALA A 192 -20.08 13.44 5.45
C ALA A 192 -21.35 13.68 6.28
N GLY A 193 -22.46 14.06 5.63
CA GLY A 193 -23.74 14.34 6.28
C GLY A 193 -24.41 13.15 6.99
N SER A 194 -23.94 11.92 6.77
CA SER A 194 -24.43 10.70 7.46
C SER A 194 -23.82 10.50 8.84
N TRP A 195 -22.79 11.28 9.18
CA TRP A 195 -22.03 11.15 10.42
C TRP A 195 -22.38 12.28 11.39
N VAL A 196 -22.17 12.01 12.68
CA VAL A 196 -22.10 13.02 13.74
C VAL A 196 -20.68 12.98 14.28
N THR A 197 -19.97 14.08 14.16
CA THR A 197 -18.61 14.29 14.67
C THR A 197 -18.64 15.18 15.91
N LYS A 198 -17.76 14.91 16.88
CA LYS A 198 -17.65 15.68 18.12
C LYS A 198 -16.20 15.79 18.55
N GLY A 199 -15.80 16.98 18.99
CA GLY A 199 -14.61 17.22 19.80
C GLY A 199 -14.98 17.24 21.28
N GLU A 200 -14.28 16.46 22.08
CA GLU A 200 -14.48 16.31 23.52
C GLU A 200 -13.14 16.52 24.25
N TYR A 201 -13.20 16.88 25.53
CA TYR A 201 -12.00 17.03 26.39
C TYR A 201 -10.92 17.94 25.79
N ILE A 202 -11.34 19.07 25.21
CA ILE A 202 -10.42 20.05 24.64
C ILE A 202 -9.63 20.70 25.77
N SER A 203 -8.31 20.58 25.71
CA SER A 203 -7.39 21.17 26.68
C SER A 203 -6.30 21.96 25.97
N TRP A 204 -6.04 23.16 26.47
CA TRP A 204 -5.01 24.07 25.97
C TRP A 204 -3.82 24.07 26.91
N SER A 205 -2.61 24.06 26.34
CA SER A 205 -1.37 24.21 27.09
C SER A 205 -0.41 25.12 26.37
N ASN A 206 0.26 25.99 27.12
CA ASN A 206 1.33 26.83 26.59
C ASN A 206 2.67 26.10 26.81
N SER A 207 3.41 25.82 25.74
CA SER A 207 4.79 25.29 25.87
C SER A 207 5.82 26.43 25.94
N SER A 208 5.48 27.61 25.42
CA SER A 208 6.24 28.85 25.52
C SER A 208 5.31 30.08 25.45
N ILE A 209 5.85 31.29 25.52
CA ILE A 209 5.07 32.54 25.35
C ILE A 209 4.38 32.59 23.97
N THR A 210 4.96 31.94 22.96
CA THR A 210 4.53 32.03 21.56
C THR A 210 3.90 30.75 21.03
N THR A 211 4.06 29.62 21.72
CA THR A 211 3.62 28.30 21.24
C THR A 211 2.51 27.78 22.13
N LYS A 212 1.32 27.65 21.54
CA LYS A 212 0.16 27.00 22.14
C LYS A 212 0.00 25.61 21.57
N HIS A 213 -0.43 24.68 22.40
CA HIS A 213 -0.81 23.34 21.98
C HIS A 213 -2.25 23.06 22.39
N VAL A 214 -2.96 22.31 21.54
CA VAL A 214 -4.29 21.80 21.82
C VAL A 214 -4.26 20.28 21.87
N SER A 215 -4.91 19.72 22.89
CA SER A 215 -5.24 18.29 22.94
C SER A 215 -6.75 18.14 22.96
N LEU A 216 -7.26 17.12 22.28
CA LEU A 216 -8.69 16.83 22.24
C LEU A 216 -8.93 15.38 21.86
N LYS A 217 -10.12 14.88 22.21
CA LYS A 217 -10.64 13.62 21.70
C LYS A 217 -11.66 13.91 20.61
N LEU A 218 -11.40 13.40 19.41
CA LEU A 218 -12.39 13.29 18.36
C LEU A 218 -13.22 12.03 18.56
N SER A 219 -14.52 12.11 18.31
CA SER A 219 -15.42 10.96 18.22
C SER A 219 -16.38 11.15 17.05
N TRP A 220 -16.76 10.03 16.42
CA TRP A 220 -17.71 10.04 15.33
C TRP A 220 -18.68 8.88 15.45
N LYS A 221 -19.84 8.98 14.82
CA LYS A 221 -20.79 7.87 14.71
C LYS A 221 -21.74 8.09 13.56
N LEU A 222 -22.26 7.00 13.00
CA LEU A 222 -23.36 7.07 12.04
C LEU A 222 -24.63 7.58 12.73
N LYS A 223 -25.40 8.40 12.03
CA LYS A 223 -26.73 8.86 12.49
C LYS A 223 -27.71 7.69 12.60
N THR A 224 -27.61 6.72 11.70
CA THR A 224 -28.42 5.51 11.65
C THR A 224 -27.63 4.32 12.23
N PRO A 225 -28.00 3.80 13.41
CA PRO A 225 -27.23 2.79 14.14
C PRO A 225 -27.26 1.38 13.53
N ASP A 226 -28.21 1.10 12.63
CA ASP A 226 -28.39 -0.25 12.06
C ASP A 226 -27.38 -0.61 10.95
N GLN A 227 -26.42 0.27 10.69
CA GLN A 227 -25.43 0.09 9.62
C GLN A 227 -24.04 -0.17 10.18
N PRO A 228 -23.29 -1.12 9.59
CA PRO A 228 -21.95 -1.44 10.06
C PRO A 228 -21.00 -0.25 9.85
N SER A 229 -20.26 0.10 10.90
CA SER A 229 -19.17 1.08 10.81
C SER A 229 -17.95 0.49 10.11
N PHE A 230 -17.07 1.37 9.65
CA PHE A 230 -15.77 0.97 9.11
C PHE A 230 -14.84 0.61 10.27
N ARG A 231 -13.89 -0.30 10.06
CA ARG A 231 -12.95 -0.73 11.11
C ARG A 231 -11.67 0.08 11.17
N LYS A 232 -11.47 1.01 10.24
CA LYS A 232 -10.26 1.80 10.12
C LYS A 232 -10.59 3.19 9.60
N TYR A 233 -10.01 4.20 10.24
CA TYR A 233 -10.18 5.60 9.90
C TYR A 233 -8.81 6.30 9.88
N ASN A 234 -8.47 6.98 8.79
CA ASN A 234 -7.32 7.88 8.73
C ASN A 234 -7.75 9.26 9.20
N ILE A 235 -6.96 9.89 10.05
CA ILE A 235 -7.25 11.20 10.62
C ILE A 235 -6.27 12.21 10.05
N TYR A 236 -6.83 13.30 9.53
CA TYR A 236 -6.07 14.43 9.00
C TYR A 236 -6.50 15.72 9.70
N VAL A 237 -5.63 16.72 9.62
CA VAL A 237 -5.96 18.10 10.01
C VAL A 237 -5.54 19.06 8.92
N GLU A 238 -6.39 20.06 8.69
CA GLU A 238 -6.09 21.23 7.88
C GLU A 238 -6.11 22.47 8.76
N GLU A 239 -5.08 23.29 8.61
CA GLU A 239 -5.03 24.61 9.26
C GLU A 239 -5.82 25.61 8.43
N SER A 240 -6.79 26.26 9.07
CA SER A 240 -7.47 27.43 8.50
C SER A 240 -6.67 28.66 8.87
N MET A 241 -6.19 29.39 7.87
CA MET A 241 -5.44 30.63 8.07
C MET A 241 -6.39 31.82 8.06
N ALA A 242 -6.01 32.90 8.76
CA ALA A 242 -6.72 34.17 8.68
C ALA A 242 -6.63 34.82 7.28
N ASP A 243 -5.59 34.49 6.51
CA ASP A 243 -5.45 34.90 5.10
C ASP A 243 -6.19 33.90 4.18
N PRO A 244 -7.26 34.32 3.48
CA PRO A 244 -8.02 33.45 2.58
C PRO A 244 -7.24 32.99 1.34
N ASN A 245 -6.07 33.59 1.03
CA ASN A 245 -5.21 33.16 -0.08
C ASN A 245 -4.15 32.13 0.35
N ALA A 246 -3.99 31.86 1.65
CA ALA A 246 -3.05 30.87 2.12
C ALA A 246 -3.56 29.45 1.82
N LYS A 247 -2.73 28.65 1.16
CA LYS A 247 -3.07 27.26 0.83
C LYS A 247 -3.08 26.44 2.12
N ALA A 248 -4.24 25.91 2.50
CA ALA A 248 -4.36 25.01 3.63
C ALA A 248 -3.44 23.79 3.41
N SER A 249 -2.51 23.57 4.34
CA SER A 249 -1.69 22.36 4.35
C SER A 249 -2.45 21.27 5.09
N ARG A 250 -2.55 20.09 4.47
CA ARG A 250 -3.20 18.92 5.04
C ARG A 250 -2.15 18.02 5.65
N ASN A 251 -2.27 17.78 6.96
CA ASN A 251 -1.34 16.96 7.72
C ASN A 251 -2.02 15.67 8.18
N TYR A 252 -1.36 14.53 7.99
CA TYR A 252 -1.82 13.25 8.51
C TYR A 252 -1.48 13.16 10.00
N LEU A 253 -2.47 12.85 10.84
CA LEU A 253 -2.31 12.73 12.29
C LEU A 253 -2.20 11.28 12.76
N GLY A 254 -2.84 10.34 12.06
CA GLY A 254 -2.79 8.94 12.44
C GLY A 254 -3.98 8.11 11.99
N VAL A 255 -4.14 6.95 12.63
CA VAL A 255 -5.18 5.98 12.32
C VAL A 255 -5.94 5.56 13.58
N ALA A 256 -7.25 5.42 13.46
CA ALA A 256 -8.11 4.83 14.49
C ALA A 256 -8.72 3.53 13.99
N SER A 257 -8.83 2.53 14.87
CA SER A 257 -9.61 1.29 14.64
C SER A 257 -10.93 1.25 15.41
N VAL A 258 -11.28 2.38 16.03
CA VAL A 258 -12.49 2.61 16.82
C VAL A 258 -13.05 3.97 16.42
N ASP A 259 -14.27 4.28 16.84
CA ASP A 259 -14.97 5.51 16.46
C ASP A 259 -14.53 6.76 17.27
N ALA A 260 -13.25 6.80 17.65
CA ALA A 260 -12.63 7.89 18.37
C ALA A 260 -11.11 7.96 18.13
N PHE A 261 -10.55 9.16 18.26
CA PHE A 261 -9.11 9.40 18.15
C PHE A 261 -8.68 10.51 19.11
N TYR A 262 -7.62 10.29 19.88
CA TYR A 262 -7.08 11.30 20.78
C TYR A 262 -5.87 11.99 20.14
N ILE A 263 -5.91 13.32 20.14
CA ILE A 263 -4.86 14.18 19.63
C ILE A 263 -4.17 14.79 20.85
N SER A 264 -2.86 14.56 20.95
CA SER A 264 -2.05 15.06 22.06
C SER A 264 -1.17 16.20 21.58
N GLY A 265 -1.36 17.38 22.14
CA GLY A 265 -0.44 18.51 22.01
C GLY A 265 -0.22 19.01 20.58
N LEU A 266 -1.27 19.06 19.74
CA LEU A 266 -1.19 19.62 18.40
C LEU A 266 -0.76 21.10 18.50
N GLU A 267 0.35 21.43 17.85
CA GLU A 267 0.90 22.78 17.84
C GLU A 267 0.00 23.74 17.05
N VAL A 268 -0.20 24.94 17.59
CA VAL A 268 -0.96 26.01 16.94
C VAL A 268 -0.01 27.04 16.39
N THR A 269 0.15 27.03 15.07
CA THR A 269 0.99 27.99 14.35
C THR A 269 0.40 29.39 14.43
N SER A 270 1.25 30.42 14.49
CA SER A 270 0.81 31.82 14.49
C SER A 270 0.04 32.15 13.21
N GLY A 271 -1.17 32.71 13.34
CA GLY A 271 -2.03 33.09 12.21
C GLY A 271 -3.08 32.04 11.82
N VAL A 272 -3.08 30.88 12.47
CA VAL A 272 -4.16 29.88 12.35
C VAL A 272 -5.38 30.41 13.11
N SER A 273 -6.54 30.37 12.46
CA SER A 273 -7.85 30.75 13.02
C SER A 273 -8.70 29.54 13.42
N GLY A 274 -8.40 28.36 12.88
CA GLY A 274 -9.16 27.14 13.12
C GLY A 274 -8.43 25.89 12.65
N PHE A 275 -8.85 24.75 13.18
CA PHE A 275 -8.45 23.44 12.67
C PHE A 275 -9.66 22.71 12.09
N ASN A 276 -9.51 22.21 10.88
CA ASN A 276 -10.49 21.29 10.30
C ASN A 276 -9.96 19.86 10.36
N PHE A 277 -10.57 19.02 11.17
CA PHE A 277 -10.19 17.61 11.31
C PHE A 277 -11.02 16.76 10.35
N ILE A 278 -10.36 15.98 9.50
CA ILE A 278 -11.00 15.14 8.48
C ILE A 278 -10.86 13.67 8.89
N ILE A 279 -11.98 12.94 8.92
CA ILE A 279 -12.04 11.53 9.33
C ILE A 279 -12.34 10.68 8.09
N GLN A 280 -11.31 10.09 7.49
CA GLN A 280 -11.43 9.30 6.28
C GLN A 280 -11.67 7.82 6.59
N ALA A 281 -12.83 7.30 6.21
CA ALA A 281 -13.14 5.88 6.33
C ALA A 281 -12.30 5.02 5.37
N CYS A 282 -11.83 3.88 5.86
CA CYS A 282 -11.14 2.87 5.07
C CYS A 282 -11.92 1.55 5.07
N ALA A 283 -12.15 1.02 3.88
CA ALA A 283 -12.84 -0.23 3.64
C ALA A 283 -11.94 -1.45 3.87
N HIS A 284 -12.57 -2.62 4.00
CA HIS A 284 -11.87 -3.91 4.15
C HIS A 284 -11.08 -4.32 2.91
N ASP A 285 -11.51 -3.85 1.73
CA ASP A 285 -10.84 -4.11 0.45
C ASP A 285 -9.59 -3.23 0.23
N GLY A 286 -9.29 -2.30 1.15
CA GLY A 286 -8.17 -1.36 1.07
C GLY A 286 -8.52 -0.03 0.41
N SER A 287 -9.74 0.15 -0.11
CA SER A 287 -10.23 1.43 -0.61
C SER A 287 -10.46 2.42 0.54
N TRP A 288 -10.44 3.71 0.21
CA TRP A 288 -10.72 4.78 1.15
C TRP A 288 -11.64 5.82 0.51
N GLN A 289 -12.38 6.50 1.39
CA GLN A 289 -13.24 7.60 0.99
C GLN A 289 -12.44 8.77 0.41
N LYS A 290 -12.99 9.47 -0.59
CA LYS A 290 -12.42 10.73 -1.06
C LYS A 290 -12.44 11.76 0.06
N LEU A 291 -11.35 12.53 0.21
CA LEU A 291 -11.18 13.42 1.35
C LEU A 291 -12.26 14.51 1.39
N GLU A 292 -12.72 14.96 0.23
CA GLU A 292 -13.76 15.99 0.06
C GLU A 292 -15.16 15.50 0.48
N GLU A 293 -15.35 14.19 0.60
CA GLU A 293 -16.63 13.57 0.99
C GLU A 293 -16.62 13.10 2.46
N CYS A 294 -15.48 13.23 3.15
CA CYS A 294 -15.28 12.73 4.49
C CYS A 294 -16.02 13.58 5.55
N PRO A 295 -16.45 12.97 6.66
CA PRO A 295 -16.92 13.73 7.80
C PRO A 295 -15.80 14.55 8.45
N GLU A 296 -16.18 15.75 8.89
CA GLU A 296 -15.25 16.76 9.42
C GLU A 296 -15.66 17.25 10.80
N PHE A 297 -14.69 17.72 11.58
CA PHE A 297 -14.91 18.45 12.82
C PHE A 297 -14.07 19.74 12.79
N PHE A 298 -14.75 20.89 12.85
CA PHE A 298 -14.09 22.18 12.91
C PHE A 298 -13.92 22.64 14.36
N LEU A 299 -12.69 23.01 14.71
CA LEU A 299 -12.34 23.64 15.97
C LEU A 299 -11.98 25.11 15.73
N ASP A 300 -12.82 26.02 16.24
CA ASP A 300 -12.59 27.46 16.20
C ASP A 300 -11.63 27.88 17.33
N LEU A 301 -10.58 28.64 16.98
CA LEU A 301 -9.59 29.16 17.92
C LEU A 301 -9.99 30.50 18.53
N VAL A 302 -10.96 31.20 17.93
CA VAL A 302 -11.34 32.58 18.29
C VAL A 302 -12.09 32.65 19.64
N HIS A 303 -12.48 31.52 20.24
CA HIS A 303 -13.30 31.48 21.46
C HIS A 303 -12.73 30.68 22.64
N SER A 304 -11.44 30.31 22.61
CA SER A 304 -10.82 29.60 23.74
C SER A 304 -10.04 30.54 24.66
N GLU A 305 -10.72 31.54 25.23
CA GLU A 305 -10.29 32.19 26.48
C GLU A 305 -11.15 31.65 27.62
N VAL A 306 -10.58 30.76 28.44
CA VAL A 306 -11.01 30.50 29.82
C VAL A 306 -9.77 30.38 30.69
#